data_AF-X1L0P9-F1
#
_entry.id   AF-X1L0P9-F1
#
_cell.length_a   1.000
_cell.length_b   1.000
_cell.length_c   1.000
_cell.angle_alpha   90.00
_cell.angle_beta   90.00
_cell.angle_gamma   90.00
#
_symmetry.space_group_name_H-M   'P 1'
#
loop_
_entity.id
_entity.type
_entity.pdbx_description
1 polymer ?
#
loop_
_entity_poly.entity_id
_entity_poly.type
_entity_poly.pdbx_seq_one_letter_code
_entity_poly.pdbx_strand_id
1 'polypeptide(L)' 'KATNHIITPGGQITRLSVAVLVDGRYEGQDKEKKYIPRTPEEIKSIQTIAEKAVGYDVDRGDQIEVVNIAFQEDSS' A
#
# COMPACT_ATOMS: atom_id res chain seq x y z
N LYS A 1 -9.10 -32.91 -34.87
CA LYS A 1 -8.82 -31.46 -34.70
C LYS A 1 -9.57 -30.98 -33.47
N ALA A 2 -8.87 -30.56 -32.42
CA ALA A 2 -9.49 -29.88 -31.28
C ALA A 2 -9.38 -28.38 -31.52
N THR A 3 -10.51 -27.70 -31.64
CA THR A 3 -10.57 -26.24 -31.75
C THR A 3 -10.80 -25.71 -30.34
N ASN A 4 -9.78 -25.09 -29.75
CA ASN A 4 -9.92 -24.40 -28.47
C ASN A 4 -10.49 -23.00 -28.73
N HIS A 5 -11.64 -22.71 -28.13
CA HIS A 5 -12.28 -21.39 -28.17
C HIS A 5 -12.18 -20.79 -26.77
N ILE A 6 -11.22 -19.88 -26.54
CA ILE A 6 -11.09 -19.16 -25.27
C ILE A 6 -11.90 -17.88 -25.40
N ILE A 7 -13.09 -17.87 -24.79
CA ILE A 7 -13.87 -16.64 -24.63
C ILE A 7 -13.39 -15.99 -23.33
N THR A 8 -12.60 -14.91 -23.45
CA THR A 8 -12.17 -14.12 -22.29
C THR A 8 -13.31 -13.18 -21.89
N PRO A 9 -13.92 -13.32 -20.70
CA PRO A 9 -14.97 -12.40 -20.27
C PRO A 9 -14.41 -10.97 -20.13
N GLY A 10 -15.13 -9.97 -20.62
CA GLY A 10 -14.74 -8.57 -20.45
C GLY A 10 -14.78 -8.15 -18.97
N GLY A 11 -13.86 -7.27 -18.56
CA GLY A 11 -13.78 -6.75 -17.18
C GLY A 11 -12.52 -7.12 -16.39
N GLN A 12 -11.46 -7.61 -17.03
CA GLN A 12 -10.19 -7.87 -16.35
C GLN A 12 -9.48 -6.56 -15.97
N ILE A 13 -8.95 -6.51 -14.75
CA ILE A 13 -8.10 -5.41 -14.30
C ILE A 13 -6.84 -5.41 -15.16
N THR A 14 -6.53 -4.27 -15.77
CA THR A 14 -5.35 -4.12 -16.64
C THR A 14 -4.13 -3.61 -15.91
N ARG A 15 -4.32 -2.85 -14.81
CA ARG A 15 -3.27 -2.32 -13.95
C ARG A 15 -3.87 -1.76 -12.66
N LEU A 16 -3.17 -1.95 -11.55
CA LEU A 16 -3.47 -1.32 -10.26
C LEU A 16 -2.35 -0.34 -9.85
N SER A 17 -2.70 0.77 -9.22
CA SER A 17 -1.75 1.70 -8.62
C SER A 17 -2.23 2.11 -7.24
N VAL A 18 -1.42 1.85 -6.21
CA VAL A 18 -1.79 2.02 -4.81
C VAL A 18 -0.72 2.86 -4.12
N ALA A 19 -1.13 3.94 -3.46
CA ALA A 19 -0.28 4.72 -2.57
C ALA A 19 -0.79 4.55 -1.14
N VAL A 20 0.12 4.20 -0.23
CA VAL A 20 -0.19 3.97 1.18
C VAL A 20 0.63 4.94 2.02
N LEU A 21 -0.07 5.84 2.70
CA LEU A 21 0.55 6.76 3.66
C LEU A 21 0.41 6.17 5.06
N VAL A 22 1.53 6.12 5.76
CA VAL A 22 1.62 5.47 7.07
C VAL A 22 2.17 6.49 8.06
N ASP A 23 1.46 6.73 9.14
CA ASP A 23 1.93 7.65 10.19
C ASP A 23 3.13 7.08 10.96
N GLY A 24 3.75 7.86 11.84
CA GLY A 24 4.73 7.38 12.80
C GLY A 24 4.10 6.93 14.11
N ARG A 25 4.97 6.75 15.10
CA ARG A 25 4.59 6.62 16.51
C ARG A 25 4.86 7.95 17.21
N TYR A 26 4.15 8.19 18.30
CA TYR A 26 4.34 9.38 19.12
C TYR A 26 4.65 8.95 20.55
N GLU A 27 5.73 9.45 21.11
CA GLU A 27 6.11 9.24 22.51
C GLU A 27 6.03 10.58 23.28
N GLY A 28 5.51 10.53 24.50
CA GLY A 28 5.29 11.71 25.35
C GLY A 28 3.82 11.91 25.74
N GLN A 29 3.54 13.02 26.42
CA GLN A 29 2.19 13.41 26.84
C GLN A 29 1.78 14.73 26.19
N ASP A 30 0.50 14.85 25.89
CA ASP A 30 -0.16 16.07 25.42
C ASP A 30 0.55 16.77 24.25
N LYS A 31 1.01 18.02 24.46
CA LYS A 31 1.58 18.92 23.44
C LYS A 31 3.06 18.66 23.14
N GLU A 32 3.70 17.76 23.88
CA GLU A 32 5.13 17.44 23.71
C GLU A 32 5.34 16.04 23.09
N LYS A 33 4.35 15.54 22.36
CA LYS A 33 4.50 14.30 21.60
C LYS A 33 5.63 14.42 20.59
N LYS A 34 6.69 13.63 20.79
CA LYS A 34 7.79 13.51 19.84
C LYS A 34 7.43 12.48 18.77
N TYR A 35 7.49 12.90 17.52
CA TYR A 35 7.34 12.00 16.38
C TYR A 35 8.50 11.02 16.28
N ILE A 36 8.18 9.75 16.08
CA ILE A 36 9.12 8.67 15.86
C ILE A 36 8.74 7.97 14.55
N PRO A 37 9.57 8.04 13.50
CA PRO A 37 9.29 7.31 12.27
C PRO A 37 9.28 5.80 12.54
N ARG A 38 8.44 5.09 11.80
CA ARG A 38 8.41 3.63 11.79
C ARG A 38 9.71 3.09 11.22
N THR A 39 10.10 1.90 11.66
CA THR A 39 11.34 1.29 11.18
C THR A 39 11.17 0.78 9.74
N PRO A 40 12.27 0.64 8.98
CA PRO A 40 12.20 0.08 7.62
C PRO A 40 11.55 -1.32 7.58
N GLU A 41 11.73 -2.13 8.61
CA GLU A 41 11.14 -3.46 8.73
C GLU A 41 9.61 -3.38 8.88
N GLU A 42 9.10 -2.44 9.67
CA GLU A 42 7.66 -2.20 9.83
C GLU A 42 7.03 -1.78 8.50
N ILE A 43 7.67 -0.85 7.78
CA ILE A 43 7.21 -0.37 6.46
C ILE A 43 7.21 -1.51 5.44
N LYS A 44 8.26 -2.33 5.40
CA LYS A 44 8.32 -3.50 4.52
C LYS A 44 7.22 -4.52 4.83
N SER A 45 6.91 -4.74 6.10
CA SER A 45 5.80 -5.61 6.52
C SER A 45 4.46 -5.07 6.02
N ILE A 46 4.21 -3.77 6.19
CA ILE A 46 2.99 -3.10 5.71
C ILE A 46 2.88 -3.22 4.19
N GLN A 47 3.96 -2.97 3.45
CA GLN A 47 3.98 -3.13 1.99
C GLN A 47 3.61 -4.57 1.59
N THR A 48 4.20 -5.58 2.24
CA THR A 48 3.92 -6.98 1.96
C THR A 48 2.44 -7.33 2.19
N ILE A 49 1.84 -6.79 3.24
CA ILE A 49 0.41 -7.00 3.54
C ILE A 49 -0.46 -6.30 2.49
N ALA A 50 -0.14 -5.07 2.12
CA ALA A 50 -0.86 -4.31 1.10
C ALA A 50 -0.82 -5.03 -0.26
N GLU A 51 0.35 -5.49 -0.70
CA GLU A 51 0.54 -6.28 -1.93
C GLU A 51 -0.37 -7.52 -1.96
N LYS A 52 -0.40 -8.28 -0.86
CA LYS A 52 -1.25 -9.47 -0.74
C LYS A 52 -2.74 -9.13 -0.73
N ALA A 53 -3.13 -8.07 -0.02
CA ALA A 53 -4.52 -7.68 0.13
C ALA A 53 -5.14 -7.23 -1.20
N VAL A 54 -4.36 -6.55 -2.05
CA VAL A 54 -4.85 -6.04 -3.34
C VAL A 54 -4.63 -7.01 -4.51
N GLY A 55 -3.94 -8.13 -4.27
CA GLY A 55 -3.59 -9.08 -5.32
C GLY A 55 -2.59 -8.50 -6.32
N TYR A 56 -1.55 -7.86 -5.80
CA TYR A 56 -0.46 -7.25 -6.58
C TYR A 56 0.10 -8.23 -7.61
N ASP A 57 0.21 -7.75 -8.84
CA ASP A 57 0.67 -8.53 -9.98
C ASP A 57 1.67 -7.71 -10.81
N VAL A 58 2.93 -8.17 -10.81
CA VAL A 58 4.03 -7.54 -11.56
C VAL A 58 3.80 -7.64 -13.07
N ASP A 59 3.24 -8.75 -13.54
CA ASP A 59 3.03 -8.99 -14.97
C ASP A 59 1.88 -8.13 -15.50
N ARG A 60 0.92 -7.78 -14.63
CA ARG A 60 -0.11 -6.76 -14.88
C ARG A 60 0.43 -5.33 -14.83
N GLY A 61 1.67 -5.12 -14.37
CA GLY A 61 2.29 -3.81 -14.25
C GLY A 61 1.78 -2.99 -13.06
N ASP A 62 1.33 -3.68 -12.00
CA ASP A 62 0.88 -3.02 -10.79
C ASP A 62 2.01 -2.24 -10.11
N GLN A 63 1.63 -1.21 -9.35
CA GLN A 63 2.57 -0.42 -8.56
C GLN A 63 2.00 -0.14 -7.18
N ILE A 64 2.84 -0.33 -6.16
CA ILE A 64 2.51 -0.01 -4.77
C ILE A 64 3.64 0.79 -4.17
N GLU A 65 3.31 1.92 -3.57
CA GLU A 65 4.25 2.78 -2.87
C GLU A 65 3.77 3.00 -1.43
N VAL A 66 4.68 2.79 -0.48
CA VAL A 66 4.41 2.99 0.95
C VAL A 66 5.38 4.02 1.49
N VAL A 67 4.84 5.10 2.05
CA VAL A 67 5.63 6.21 2.60
C VAL A 67 5.29 6.43 4.06
N ASN A 68 6.32 6.65 4.88
CA ASN A 68 6.16 7.04 6.26
C ASN A 68 6.29 8.56 6.40
N ILE A 69 5.17 9.21 6.70
CA ILE A 69 5.14 10.65 6.94
C ILE A 69 4.37 10.94 8.22
N ALA A 70 4.76 11.97 8.95
CA ALA A 70 3.96 12.46 10.07
C ALA A 70 2.66 13.03 9.51
N PHE A 71 1.52 12.55 10.02
CA PHE A 71 0.24 13.15 9.66
C PHE A 71 0.16 14.53 10.32
N GLN A 72 -0.23 15.54 9.55
CA GLN A 72 -0.56 16.82 10.15
C GLN A 72 -1.86 16.60 10.95
N GLU A 73 -1.83 16.83 12.26
CA GLU A 73 -3.08 17.00 13.00
C GLU A 73 -3.71 18.28 12.46
N ASP A 74 -4.70 18.15 11.57
CA ASP A 74 -5.60 19.23 11.17
C ASP A 74 -6.35 19.70 12.44
N SER A 75 -5.66 20.50 13.24
CA SER A 75 -6.22 21.28 14.32
C SER A 75 -6.61 22.63 13.73
N SER A 76 -7.60 22.60 12.83
CA SER A 76 -8.43 23.77 12.55
C SER A 76 -9.37 24.03 13.71
#